data_AF-A0A1Y1M3Q8-F1
#
_entry.id   AF-A0A1Y1M3Q8-F1
#
_cell.length_a   1.000
_cell.length_b   1.000
_cell.length_c   1.000
_cell.angle_alpha   90.00
_cell.angle_beta   90.00
_cell.angle_gamma   90.00
#
_symmetry.space_group_name_H-M   'P 1'
#
loop_
_entity.id
_entity.type
_entity.pdbx_description
1 polymer ?
#
loop_
_entity_poly.entity_id
_entity_poly.type
_entity_poly.pdbx_seq_one_letter_code
_entity_poly.pdbx_strand_id
1 'polypeptide(L)'
;MRKLGEFNLKAGDAAVSGEALERIAHICDSGAAGQNVDVLINLLKWNDDIVFPALDVLRMAIKSPENCISIFTKDDGFIMNKLKFYTSSECKSPNSMLVAFRVLCNMFLHPISEGLIFKNRLELLENITGLSQVNKNIEIAVTTFLLNLSVLSTKERDEFGMVLLANVLPDVILSLNDCEAQFRGLIAVGTLILHMDTKKIITDKIKENGNFTVKLKDWSTNGGTDAETKRKNCTNQVLLHF
;
A
#
# COMPACT_ATOMS: atom_id res chain seq x y z
N MET A 1 1.45 -10.80 -19.22
CA MET A 1 2.31 -11.80 -19.89
C MET A 1 3.28 -11.21 -20.92
N ARG A 2 2.84 -10.47 -21.94
CA ARG A 2 3.75 -9.91 -22.97
C ARG A 2 4.97 -9.16 -22.40
N LYS A 3 4.74 -8.24 -21.45
CA LYS A 3 5.82 -7.51 -20.76
C LYS A 3 6.75 -8.40 -19.93
N LEU A 4 6.23 -9.46 -19.30
CA LEU A 4 7.08 -10.38 -18.51
C LEU A 4 8.05 -11.13 -19.44
N GLY A 5 7.57 -11.58 -20.60
CA GLY A 5 8.42 -12.20 -21.63
C GLY A 5 9.45 -11.23 -22.22
N GLU A 6 9.03 -10.00 -22.56
CA GLU A 6 9.95 -8.95 -23.04
C GLU A 6 11.07 -8.62 -22.05
N PHE A 7 10.76 -8.66 -20.75
CA PHE A 7 11.71 -8.34 -19.68
C PHE A 7 12.60 -9.55 -19.31
N ASN A 8 12.08 -10.77 -19.47
CA ASN A 8 12.87 -11.99 -19.34
C ASN A 8 14.04 -12.01 -20.34
N LEU A 9 13.84 -11.51 -21.57
CA LEU A 9 14.90 -11.37 -22.57
C LEU A 9 16.01 -10.39 -22.14
N LYS A 10 15.71 -9.47 -21.23
CA LYS A 10 16.67 -8.49 -20.68
C LYS A 10 17.33 -8.97 -19.39
N ALA A 11 16.91 -10.10 -18.83
CA ALA A 11 17.37 -10.58 -17.54
C ALA A 11 18.74 -11.29 -17.59
N GLY A 12 19.28 -11.56 -18.78
CA GLY A 12 20.58 -12.24 -18.94
C GLY A 12 20.58 -13.60 -18.24
N ASP A 13 21.56 -13.84 -17.39
CA ASP A 13 21.70 -15.09 -16.62
C ASP A 13 20.55 -15.32 -15.62
N ALA A 14 19.79 -14.27 -15.26
CA ALA A 14 18.62 -14.37 -14.39
C ALA A 14 17.32 -14.68 -15.17
N ALA A 15 17.38 -14.90 -16.48
CA ALA A 15 16.22 -15.28 -17.28
C ALA A 15 15.72 -16.68 -16.89
N VAL A 16 14.40 -16.86 -16.87
CA VAL A 16 13.76 -18.16 -16.67
C VAL A 16 13.35 -18.78 -18.01
N SER A 17 13.14 -20.09 -18.04
CA SER A 17 12.73 -20.80 -19.26
C SER A 17 11.35 -20.35 -19.76
N GLY A 18 11.10 -20.51 -21.06
CA GLY A 18 9.77 -20.21 -21.65
C GLY A 18 8.65 -20.99 -20.98
N GLU A 19 8.89 -22.27 -20.65
CA GLU A 19 7.94 -23.10 -19.90
C GLU A 19 7.67 -22.53 -18.49
N ALA A 20 8.70 -22.05 -17.79
CA ALA A 20 8.52 -21.42 -16.48
C ALA A 20 7.72 -20.10 -16.58
N LEU A 21 7.91 -19.32 -17.65
CA LEU A 21 7.11 -18.12 -17.92
C LEU A 21 5.63 -18.45 -18.20
N GLU A 22 5.35 -19.52 -18.93
CA GLU A 22 3.98 -19.97 -19.17
C GLU A 22 3.32 -20.46 -17.88
N ARG A 23 4.05 -21.24 -17.07
CA ARG A 23 3.52 -21.69 -15.77
C ARG A 23 3.20 -20.53 -14.84
N ILE A 24 4.08 -19.53 -14.73
CA ILE A 24 3.83 -18.37 -13.88
C ILE A 24 2.68 -17.50 -14.41
N ALA A 25 2.39 -17.55 -15.71
CA ALA A 25 1.24 -16.88 -16.30
C ALA A 25 -0.09 -17.31 -15.66
N HIS A 26 -0.16 -18.60 -15.33
CA HIS A 26 -1.35 -19.26 -14.83
C HIS A 26 -1.34 -19.44 -13.31
N ILE A 27 -0.40 -18.82 -12.58
CA ILE A 27 -0.35 -18.92 -11.11
C ILE A 27 -1.65 -18.42 -10.45
N CYS A 28 -2.37 -17.52 -11.13
CA CYS A 28 -3.66 -17.01 -10.66
C CYS A 28 -4.83 -17.97 -10.93
N ASP A 29 -4.71 -18.84 -11.95
CA ASP A 29 -5.79 -19.72 -12.41
C ASP A 29 -5.67 -21.14 -11.85
N SER A 30 -4.45 -21.62 -11.66
CA SER A 30 -4.13 -23.03 -11.35
C SER A 30 -3.66 -23.27 -9.91
N GLY A 31 -3.56 -22.21 -9.11
CA GLY A 31 -3.03 -22.27 -7.74
C GLY A 31 -1.50 -22.38 -7.69
N ALA A 32 -0.93 -22.12 -6.51
CA ALA A 32 0.51 -22.08 -6.28
C ALA A 32 1.05 -23.48 -6.03
N ALA A 33 1.37 -24.21 -7.10
CA ALA A 33 2.28 -25.34 -6.99
C ALA A 33 3.65 -24.87 -6.45
N GLY A 34 4.32 -25.67 -5.62
CA GLY A 34 5.57 -25.28 -4.96
C GLY A 34 6.65 -24.77 -5.93
N GLN A 35 6.74 -25.35 -7.13
CA GLN A 35 7.68 -24.94 -8.18
C GLN A 35 7.34 -23.56 -8.77
N ASN A 36 6.05 -23.20 -8.86
CA ASN A 36 5.62 -21.90 -9.38
C ASN A 36 6.00 -20.76 -8.41
N VAL A 37 5.99 -21.03 -7.11
CA VAL A 37 6.48 -20.09 -6.09
C VAL A 37 7.98 -19.86 -6.24
N ASP A 38 8.76 -20.92 -6.46
CA ASP A 38 10.22 -20.80 -6.62
C ASP A 38 10.57 -19.98 -7.88
N VAL A 39 9.82 -20.18 -8.98
CA VAL A 39 9.94 -19.34 -10.19
C VAL A 39 9.60 -17.89 -9.88
N LEU A 40 8.51 -17.60 -9.18
CA LEU A 40 8.13 -16.23 -8.80
C LEU A 40 9.22 -15.54 -7.98
N ILE A 41 9.75 -16.24 -6.96
CA ILE A 41 10.83 -15.71 -6.11
C ILE A 41 12.06 -15.40 -6.96
N ASN A 42 12.41 -16.25 -7.93
CA ASN A 42 13.53 -15.99 -8.83
C ASN A 42 13.28 -14.78 -9.75
N LEU A 43 12.06 -14.61 -10.28
CA LEU A 43 11.69 -13.42 -11.05
C LEU A 43 11.79 -12.13 -10.21
N LEU A 44 11.46 -12.20 -8.92
CA LEU A 44 11.56 -11.06 -7.99
C LEU A 44 13.01 -10.67 -7.64
N LYS A 45 13.99 -11.53 -7.96
CA LYS A 45 15.43 -11.22 -7.83
C LYS A 45 15.98 -10.41 -9.00
N TRP A 46 15.19 -10.19 -10.05
CA TRP A 46 15.59 -9.32 -11.16
C TRP A 46 16.00 -7.91 -10.69
N ASN A 47 16.85 -7.27 -11.49
CA ASN A 47 17.29 -5.89 -11.28
C ASN A 47 16.11 -4.92 -11.28
N ASP A 48 16.28 -3.79 -10.60
CA ASP A 48 15.19 -2.83 -10.34
C ASP A 48 14.52 -2.27 -11.60
N ASP A 49 15.29 -2.13 -12.69
CA ASP A 49 14.81 -1.63 -13.98
C ASP A 49 13.84 -2.59 -14.67
N ILE A 50 13.89 -3.88 -14.31
CA ILE A 50 13.14 -4.93 -14.98
C ILE A 50 12.22 -5.76 -14.07
N VAL A 51 12.23 -5.53 -12.76
CA VAL A 51 11.48 -6.34 -11.78
C VAL A 51 9.97 -6.05 -11.76
N PHE A 52 9.51 -4.89 -12.22
CA PHE A 52 8.11 -4.48 -12.04
C PHE A 52 7.07 -5.49 -12.58
N PRO A 53 7.29 -6.22 -13.70
CA PRO A 53 6.33 -7.23 -14.16
C PRO A 53 6.24 -8.41 -13.18
N ALA A 54 7.35 -8.78 -12.52
CA ALA A 54 7.35 -9.82 -11.49
C ALA A 54 6.59 -9.37 -10.23
N LEU A 55 6.74 -8.11 -9.82
CA LEU A 55 5.93 -7.51 -8.76
C LEU A 55 4.43 -7.52 -9.11
N ASP A 56 4.07 -7.32 -10.37
CA ASP A 56 2.66 -7.31 -10.80
C ASP A 56 2.07 -8.73 -10.82
N VAL A 57 2.88 -9.75 -11.15
CA VAL A 57 2.50 -11.15 -10.97
C VAL A 57 2.30 -11.47 -9.49
N LEU A 58 3.24 -11.07 -8.62
CA LEU A 58 3.09 -11.24 -7.17
C LEU A 58 1.79 -10.61 -6.66
N ARG A 59 1.51 -9.35 -7.06
CA ARG A 59 0.29 -8.62 -6.69
C ARG A 59 -0.97 -9.42 -7.02
N MET A 60 -1.01 -10.06 -8.18
CA MET A 60 -2.15 -10.86 -8.60
C MET A 60 -2.20 -12.22 -7.88
N ALA A 61 -1.05 -12.87 -7.72
CA ALA A 61 -0.96 -14.18 -7.10
C ALA A 61 -1.45 -14.19 -5.64
N ILE A 62 -1.06 -13.19 -4.84
CA ILE A 62 -1.40 -13.13 -3.41
C ILE A 62 -2.87 -12.85 -3.12
N LYS A 63 -3.70 -12.61 -4.15
CA LYS A 63 -5.16 -12.53 -3.97
C LYS A 63 -5.78 -13.88 -3.61
N SER A 64 -5.20 -14.99 -4.09
CA SER A 64 -5.62 -16.32 -3.66
C SER A 64 -5.03 -16.65 -2.28
N PRO A 65 -5.84 -17.12 -1.31
CA PRO A 65 -5.36 -17.45 0.03
C PRO A 65 -4.29 -18.55 0.00
N GLU A 66 -4.49 -19.60 -0.82
CA GLU A 66 -3.54 -20.70 -0.96
C GLU A 66 -2.20 -20.21 -1.51
N ASN A 67 -2.24 -19.35 -2.53
CA ASN A 67 -1.03 -18.76 -3.11
C ASN A 67 -0.32 -17.87 -2.09
N CYS A 68 -1.07 -17.04 -1.38
CA CYS A 68 -0.52 -16.14 -0.37
C CYS A 68 0.23 -16.94 0.71
N ILE A 69 -0.38 -18.01 1.23
CA ILE A 69 0.25 -18.90 2.22
C ILE A 69 1.51 -19.53 1.64
N SER A 70 1.41 -20.14 0.45
CA SER A 70 2.52 -20.85 -0.19
C SER A 70 3.72 -19.93 -0.46
N ILE A 71 3.46 -18.70 -0.94
CA ILE A 71 4.48 -17.68 -1.23
C ILE A 71 5.17 -17.23 0.05
N PHE A 72 4.44 -16.68 1.03
CA PHE A 72 5.05 -16.07 2.22
C PHE A 72 5.58 -17.10 3.24
N THR A 73 5.21 -18.38 3.13
CA THR A 73 5.85 -19.45 3.91
C THR A 73 7.22 -19.80 3.36
N LYS A 74 7.43 -19.69 2.04
CA LYS A 74 8.68 -20.06 1.36
C LYS A 74 9.67 -18.91 1.20
N ASP A 75 9.22 -17.66 1.27
CA ASP A 75 10.03 -16.52 0.85
C ASP A 75 11.15 -16.11 1.83
N ASP A 76 11.07 -16.57 3.09
CA ASP A 76 12.03 -16.26 4.16
C ASP A 76 12.24 -14.73 4.37
N GLY A 77 11.18 -13.94 4.14
CA GLY A 77 11.19 -12.48 4.32
C GLY A 77 11.85 -11.65 3.21
N PHE A 78 12.40 -12.28 2.18
CA PHE A 78 12.96 -11.64 1.00
C PHE A 78 12.00 -10.63 0.33
N ILE A 79 10.74 -11.02 0.11
CA ILE A 79 9.69 -10.24 -0.52
C ILE A 79 9.40 -8.99 0.31
N MET A 80 9.26 -9.11 1.64
CA MET A 80 9.01 -7.95 2.49
C MET A 80 10.18 -6.96 2.40
N ASN A 81 11.43 -7.43 2.44
CA ASN A 81 12.61 -6.56 2.29
C ASN A 81 12.63 -5.84 0.93
N LYS A 82 12.31 -6.55 -0.16
CA LYS A 82 12.13 -5.95 -1.50
C LYS A 82 11.02 -4.89 -1.51
N LEU A 83 9.87 -5.16 -0.90
CA LEU A 83 8.76 -4.22 -0.85
C LEU A 83 9.15 -2.95 -0.09
N LYS A 84 9.83 -3.09 1.06
CA LYS A 84 10.33 -1.94 1.85
C LYS A 84 11.26 -1.05 1.03
N PHE A 85 12.21 -1.65 0.30
CA PHE A 85 13.07 -0.90 -0.63
C PHE A 85 12.26 -0.15 -1.70
N TYR A 86 11.32 -0.82 -2.39
CA TYR A 86 10.56 -0.19 -3.47
C TYR A 86 9.56 0.87 -3.00
N THR A 87 9.20 0.87 -1.72
CA THR A 87 8.35 1.90 -1.11
C THR A 87 9.12 3.03 -0.42
N SER A 88 10.44 2.96 -0.40
CA SER A 88 11.30 4.01 0.14
C SER A 88 11.56 5.13 -0.87
N SER A 89 12.11 6.24 -0.40
CA SER A 89 12.58 7.36 -1.24
C SER A 89 13.79 6.99 -2.13
N GLU A 90 14.44 5.85 -1.89
CA GLU A 90 15.56 5.36 -2.71
C GLU A 90 15.10 4.75 -4.04
N CYS A 91 13.83 4.33 -4.12
CA CYS A 91 13.27 3.70 -5.31
C CYS A 91 13.12 4.71 -6.45
N LYS A 92 13.91 4.53 -7.51
CA LYS A 92 13.92 5.42 -8.69
C LYS A 92 12.88 5.05 -9.76
N SER A 93 12.20 3.90 -9.62
CA SER A 93 11.21 3.41 -10.60
C SER A 93 9.78 3.67 -10.10
N PRO A 94 9.05 4.65 -10.66
CA PRO A 94 7.67 4.90 -10.29
C PRO A 94 6.75 3.70 -10.51
N ASN A 95 7.06 2.87 -11.51
CA ASN A 95 6.31 1.65 -11.80
C ASN A 95 6.52 0.59 -10.71
N SER A 96 7.77 0.37 -10.29
CA SER A 96 8.08 -0.59 -9.22
C SER A 96 7.49 -0.12 -7.90
N MET A 97 7.61 1.17 -7.56
CA MET A 97 6.99 1.77 -6.38
C MET A 97 5.46 1.62 -6.38
N LEU A 98 4.80 1.99 -7.48
CA LEU A 98 3.35 1.85 -7.61
C LEU A 98 2.90 0.41 -7.39
N VAL A 99 3.56 -0.54 -8.04
CA VAL A 99 3.18 -1.95 -7.92
C VAL A 99 3.51 -2.49 -6.53
N ALA A 100 4.61 -2.09 -5.92
CA ALA A 100 4.96 -2.47 -4.54
C ALA A 100 3.90 -2.00 -3.54
N PHE A 101 3.45 -0.74 -3.59
CA PHE A 101 2.33 -0.29 -2.75
C PHE A 101 1.05 -1.08 -3.01
N ARG A 102 0.77 -1.45 -4.26
CA ARG A 102 -0.39 -2.29 -4.58
C ARG A 102 -0.26 -3.74 -4.09
N VAL A 103 0.96 -4.29 -4.05
CA VAL A 103 1.23 -5.58 -3.38
C VAL A 103 0.90 -5.44 -1.90
N LEU A 104 1.45 -4.42 -1.22
CA LEU A 104 1.16 -4.17 0.20
C LEU A 104 -0.34 -4.00 0.47
N CYS A 105 -1.08 -3.29 -0.40
CA CYS A 105 -2.54 -3.18 -0.28
C CYS A 105 -3.24 -4.55 -0.34
N ASN A 106 -2.80 -5.45 -1.22
CA ASN A 106 -3.36 -6.80 -1.33
C ASN A 106 -2.92 -7.72 -0.18
N MET A 107 -1.83 -7.42 0.52
CA MET A 107 -1.38 -8.21 1.68
C MET A 107 -2.35 -8.14 2.87
N PHE A 108 -3.25 -7.16 2.92
CA PHE A 108 -4.32 -7.11 3.93
C PHE A 108 -5.47 -8.10 3.66
N LEU A 109 -5.47 -8.82 2.53
CA LEU A 109 -6.56 -9.75 2.19
C LEU A 109 -6.54 -11.03 3.03
N HIS A 110 -5.38 -11.44 3.53
CA HIS A 110 -5.18 -12.74 4.19
C HIS A 110 -4.37 -12.61 5.49
N PRO A 111 -4.72 -13.35 6.56
CA PRO A 111 -4.07 -13.21 7.86
C PRO A 111 -2.55 -13.37 7.85
N ILE A 112 -2.00 -14.30 7.05
CA ILE A 112 -0.55 -14.55 7.00
C ILE A 112 0.22 -13.30 6.54
N SER A 113 -0.23 -12.64 5.48
CA SER A 113 0.41 -11.46 4.93
C SER A 113 0.06 -10.20 5.71
N GLU A 114 -1.13 -10.14 6.31
CA GLU A 114 -1.54 -9.06 7.21
C GLU A 114 -0.64 -9.01 8.45
N GLY A 115 -0.31 -10.17 9.03
CA GLY A 115 0.65 -10.26 10.14
C GLY A 115 2.06 -9.77 9.76
N LEU A 116 2.49 -10.00 8.51
CA LEU A 116 3.75 -9.46 8.01
C LEU A 116 3.71 -7.93 7.90
N ILE A 117 2.59 -7.36 7.43
CA ILE A 117 2.39 -5.89 7.44
C ILE A 117 2.46 -5.37 8.86
N PHE A 118 1.72 -5.97 9.79
CA PHE A 118 1.70 -5.53 11.19
C PHE A 118 3.12 -5.50 11.78
N LYS A 119 3.91 -6.57 11.57
CA LYS A 119 5.30 -6.65 12.04
C LYS A 119 6.21 -5.55 11.48
N ASN A 120 5.98 -5.09 10.25
CA ASN A 120 6.86 -4.13 9.55
C ASN A 120 6.26 -2.71 9.45
N ARG A 121 5.09 -2.45 10.05
CA ARG A 121 4.30 -1.24 9.84
C ARG A 121 5.03 0.07 10.14
N LEU A 122 5.91 0.09 11.14
CA LEU A 122 6.63 1.30 11.53
C LEU A 122 7.62 1.74 10.45
N GLU A 123 8.41 0.81 9.93
CA GLU A 123 9.37 1.06 8.84
C GLU A 123 8.64 1.41 7.52
N LEU A 124 7.51 0.77 7.25
CA LEU A 124 6.66 1.13 6.10
C LEU A 124 6.07 2.54 6.22
N LEU A 125 5.67 2.96 7.44
CA LEU A 125 5.20 4.32 7.69
C LEU A 125 6.32 5.35 7.56
N GLU A 126 7.52 5.04 8.07
CA GLU A 126 8.70 5.89 7.93
C GLU A 126 9.04 6.12 6.45
N ASN A 127 9.05 5.05 5.65
CA ASN A 127 9.22 5.13 4.20
C ASN A 127 8.21 6.08 3.55
N ILE A 128 6.93 5.98 3.91
CA ILE A 128 5.86 6.85 3.38
C ILE A 128 6.11 8.31 3.75
N THR A 129 6.52 8.60 4.98
CA THR A 129 6.81 9.98 5.42
C THR A 129 8.03 10.58 4.72
N GLY A 130 8.95 9.74 4.25
CA GLY A 130 10.13 10.16 3.49
C GLY A 130 9.89 10.36 1.99
N LEU A 131 8.70 10.06 1.47
CA LEU A 131 8.39 10.22 0.04
C LEU A 131 8.29 11.69 -0.35
N SER A 132 8.90 12.03 -1.48
CA SER A 132 8.67 13.29 -2.17
C SER A 132 7.37 13.25 -2.97
N GLN A 133 7.03 14.33 -3.68
CA GLN A 133 5.83 14.37 -4.51
C GLN A 133 5.84 13.24 -5.54
N VAL A 134 4.83 12.39 -5.49
CA VAL A 134 4.64 11.24 -6.38
C VAL A 134 3.49 11.49 -7.35
N ASN A 135 3.36 10.64 -8.38
CA ASN A 135 2.23 10.75 -9.31
C ASN A 135 0.92 10.26 -8.67
N LYS A 136 -0.22 10.69 -9.22
CA LYS A 136 -1.57 10.37 -8.72
C LYS A 136 -1.83 8.88 -8.47
N ASN A 137 -1.27 7.98 -9.27
CA ASN A 137 -1.51 6.55 -9.10
C ASN A 137 -0.81 6.03 -7.83
N ILE A 138 0.36 6.57 -7.52
CA ILE A 138 1.09 6.26 -6.29
C ILE A 138 0.39 6.91 -5.10
N GLU A 139 -0.06 8.17 -5.22
CA GLU A 139 -0.86 8.84 -4.17
C GLU A 139 -2.08 7.98 -3.76
N ILE A 140 -2.82 7.45 -4.73
CA ILE A 140 -3.98 6.57 -4.48
C ILE A 140 -3.54 5.26 -3.81
N ALA A 141 -2.42 4.66 -4.23
CA ALA A 141 -1.93 3.41 -3.66
C ALA A 141 -1.44 3.59 -2.21
N VAL A 142 -0.69 4.66 -1.93
CA VAL A 142 -0.21 5.04 -0.59
C VAL A 142 -1.40 5.27 0.36
N THR A 143 -2.38 6.07 -0.06
CA THR A 143 -3.55 6.36 0.78
C THR A 143 -4.45 5.15 0.98
N THR A 144 -4.53 4.24 0.00
CA THR A 144 -5.19 2.94 0.18
C THR A 144 -4.45 2.07 1.21
N PHE A 145 -3.12 2.04 1.17
CA PHE A 145 -2.31 1.34 2.18
C PHE A 145 -2.53 1.92 3.58
N LEU A 146 -2.48 3.25 3.74
CA LEU A 146 -2.70 3.92 5.03
C LEU A 146 -4.10 3.70 5.59
N LEU A 147 -5.12 3.68 4.72
CA LEU A 147 -6.49 3.31 5.09
C LEU A 147 -6.55 1.87 5.61
N ASN A 148 -6.00 0.91 4.86
CA ASN A 148 -5.97 -0.50 5.29
C ASN A 148 -5.18 -0.69 6.59
N LEU A 149 -4.07 0.05 6.76
CA LEU A 149 -3.28 0.02 7.99
C LEU A 149 -4.03 0.63 9.18
N SER A 150 -4.87 1.65 8.95
CA SER A 150 -5.76 2.21 9.98
C SER A 150 -6.80 1.19 10.42
N VAL A 151 -7.40 0.47 9.47
CA VAL A 151 -8.33 -0.64 9.77
C VAL A 151 -7.62 -1.75 10.56
N LEU A 152 -6.42 -2.14 10.14
CA LEU A 152 -5.62 -3.17 10.83
C LEU A 152 -5.24 -2.73 12.24
N SER A 153 -4.79 -1.49 12.44
CA SER A 153 -4.40 -0.98 13.75
C SER A 153 -5.59 -0.97 14.73
N THR A 154 -6.78 -0.60 14.25
CA THR A 154 -8.02 -0.69 15.02
C THR A 154 -8.40 -2.14 15.35
N LYS A 155 -8.26 -3.05 14.37
CA LYS A 155 -8.54 -4.49 14.56
C LYS A 155 -7.64 -5.13 15.62
N GLU A 156 -6.34 -4.82 15.57
CA GLU A 156 -5.33 -5.36 16.50
C GLU A 156 -5.26 -4.58 17.83
N ARG A 157 -6.09 -3.55 18.01
CA ARG A 157 -6.06 -2.64 19.17
C ARG A 157 -4.67 -2.04 19.42
N ASP A 158 -3.98 -1.70 18.33
CA ASP A 158 -2.64 -1.15 18.34
C ASP A 158 -2.70 0.37 18.57
N GLU A 159 -2.95 0.78 19.81
CA GLU A 159 -3.10 2.19 20.18
C GLU A 159 -1.88 3.03 19.76
N PHE A 160 -0.67 2.48 19.89
CA PHE A 160 0.56 3.14 19.46
C PHE A 160 0.57 3.40 17.94
N GLY A 161 0.24 2.37 17.14
CA GLY A 161 0.14 2.52 15.68
C GLY A 161 -0.96 3.50 15.27
N MET A 162 -2.09 3.51 15.98
CA MET A 162 -3.17 4.47 15.72
C MET A 162 -2.73 5.92 15.98
N VAL A 163 -2.03 6.18 17.10
CA VAL A 163 -1.48 7.51 17.41
C VAL A 163 -0.42 7.93 16.39
N LEU A 164 0.43 7.01 15.95
CA LEU A 164 1.42 7.28 14.92
C LEU A 164 0.75 7.63 13.57
N LEU A 165 -0.27 6.87 13.17
CA LEU A 165 -1.07 7.17 11.97
C LEU A 165 -1.76 8.53 12.08
N ALA A 166 -2.32 8.87 13.24
CA ALA A 166 -2.95 10.16 13.50
C ALA A 166 -1.96 11.34 13.39
N ASN A 167 -0.68 11.10 13.69
CA ASN A 167 0.39 12.07 13.48
C ASN A 167 0.80 12.20 12.01
N VAL A 168 0.83 11.10 11.26
CA VAL A 168 1.33 11.05 9.87
C VAL A 168 0.28 11.46 8.83
N LEU A 169 -0.97 11.02 9.01
CA LEU A 169 -2.05 11.20 8.03
C LEU A 169 -2.28 12.68 7.65
N PRO A 170 -2.32 13.65 8.59
CA PRO A 170 -2.51 15.06 8.24
C PRO A 170 -1.49 15.58 7.21
N ASP A 171 -0.20 15.34 7.44
CA ASP A 171 0.87 15.83 6.58
C ASP A 171 0.87 15.10 5.22
N VAL A 172 0.65 13.78 5.24
CA VAL A 172 0.51 13.01 4.00
C VAL A 172 -0.64 13.56 3.18
N ILE A 173 -1.83 13.73 3.76
CA ILE A 173 -3.03 14.22 3.04
C ILE A 173 -2.83 15.62 2.45
N LEU A 174 -2.16 16.52 3.19
CA LEU A 174 -1.86 17.87 2.71
C LEU A 174 -0.88 17.89 1.53
N SER A 175 -0.01 16.88 1.41
CA SER A 175 0.95 16.75 0.32
C SER A 175 0.35 16.24 -1.00
N LEU A 176 -0.85 15.64 -0.95
CA LEU A 176 -1.49 15.01 -2.11
C LEU A 176 -2.13 16.04 -3.05
N ASN A 177 -2.14 15.73 -4.34
CA ASN A 177 -2.81 16.53 -5.36
C ASN A 177 -4.12 15.90 -5.84
N ASP A 178 -4.21 14.58 -5.81
CA ASP A 178 -5.37 13.83 -6.28
C ASP A 178 -6.50 13.81 -5.22
N CYS A 179 -7.71 14.21 -5.65
CA CYS A 179 -8.87 14.31 -4.75
C CYS A 179 -9.35 12.94 -4.26
N GLU A 180 -9.20 11.87 -5.05
CA GLU A 180 -9.57 10.51 -4.66
C GLU A 180 -8.57 9.97 -3.62
N ALA A 181 -7.27 10.28 -3.76
CA ALA A 181 -6.26 9.98 -2.74
C ALA A 181 -6.55 10.74 -1.42
N GLN A 182 -6.83 12.05 -1.48
CA GLN A 182 -7.22 12.83 -0.31
C GLN A 182 -8.48 12.28 0.36
N PHE A 183 -9.50 11.91 -0.42
CA PHE A 183 -10.71 11.26 0.10
C PHE A 183 -10.40 9.96 0.85
N ARG A 184 -9.55 9.08 0.30
CA ARG A 184 -9.13 7.84 0.98
C ARG A 184 -8.37 8.12 2.27
N GLY A 185 -7.50 9.13 2.28
CA GLY A 185 -6.83 9.59 3.49
C GLY A 185 -7.79 10.09 4.56
N LEU A 186 -8.85 10.83 4.18
CA LEU A 186 -9.91 11.25 5.09
C LEU A 186 -10.72 10.08 5.65
N ILE A 187 -10.96 9.02 4.86
CA ILE A 187 -11.56 7.79 5.38
C ILE A 187 -10.63 7.14 6.42
N ALA A 188 -9.31 7.13 6.19
CA ALA A 188 -8.35 6.62 7.17
C ALA A 188 -8.43 7.41 8.49
N VAL A 189 -8.46 8.74 8.41
CA VAL A 189 -8.66 9.64 9.57
C VAL A 189 -9.98 9.31 10.29
N GLY A 190 -11.09 9.22 9.56
CA GLY A 190 -12.40 8.88 10.13
C GLY A 190 -12.41 7.51 10.80
N THR A 191 -11.72 6.53 10.21
CA THR A 191 -11.58 5.16 10.76
C THR A 191 -10.92 5.18 12.14
N LEU A 192 -9.90 6.02 12.35
CA LEU A 192 -9.21 6.14 13.64
C LEU A 192 -10.05 6.90 14.68
N ILE A 193 -10.71 7.99 14.28
CA ILE A 193 -11.50 8.83 15.19
C ILE A 193 -12.76 8.12 15.70
N LEU A 194 -13.35 7.25 14.88
CA LEU A 194 -14.53 6.49 15.26
C LEU A 194 -14.23 5.34 16.22
N HIS A 195 -12.95 5.04 16.50
CA HIS A 195 -12.59 4.06 17.50
C HIS A 195 -12.77 4.62 18.91
N MET A 196 -13.76 4.10 19.65
CA MET A 196 -14.26 4.68 20.89
C MET A 196 -13.19 4.84 21.98
N ASP A 197 -12.32 3.85 22.14
CA ASP A 197 -11.35 3.81 23.24
C ASP A 197 -10.24 4.86 23.07
N THR A 198 -9.83 5.14 21.83
CA THR A 198 -8.75 6.08 21.51
C THR A 198 -9.24 7.41 20.96
N LYS A 199 -10.55 7.58 20.74
CA LYS A 199 -11.13 8.72 20.01
C LYS A 199 -10.56 10.07 20.46
N LYS A 200 -10.55 10.34 21.77
CA LYS A 200 -10.08 11.62 22.31
C LYS A 200 -8.61 11.87 21.94
N ILE A 201 -7.73 10.90 22.22
CA ILE A 201 -6.29 11.01 21.97
C ILE A 201 -6.03 11.20 20.47
N ILE A 202 -6.71 10.45 19.62
CA ILE A 202 -6.56 10.54 18.16
C ILE A 202 -7.05 11.90 17.63
N THR A 203 -8.23 12.34 18.05
CA THR A 203 -8.77 13.64 17.64
C THR A 203 -7.87 14.79 18.10
N ASP A 204 -7.41 14.76 19.36
CA ASP A 204 -6.50 15.78 19.89
C ASP A 204 -5.19 15.79 19.09
N LYS A 205 -4.64 14.60 18.78
CA LYS A 205 -3.41 14.48 17.99
C LYS A 205 -3.54 15.04 16.58
N ILE A 206 -4.65 14.79 15.90
CA ILE A 206 -4.90 15.32 14.54
C ILE A 206 -5.04 16.84 14.56
N LYS A 207 -5.68 17.40 15.60
CA LYS A 207 -5.87 18.85 15.75
C LYS A 207 -4.58 19.62 16.01
N GLU A 208 -3.52 18.96 16.51
CA GLU A 208 -2.18 19.57 16.61
C GLU A 208 -1.69 20.07 15.25
N ASN A 209 -2.10 19.43 14.15
CA ASN A 209 -1.83 19.91 12.80
C ASN A 209 -2.82 21.03 12.41
N GLY A 210 -2.46 22.27 12.77
CA GLY A 210 -3.28 23.46 12.49
C GLY A 210 -3.54 23.68 11.00
N ASN A 211 -2.56 23.40 10.14
CA ASN A 211 -2.70 23.52 8.69
C ASN A 211 -3.77 22.56 8.15
N PHE A 212 -3.76 21.32 8.65
CA PHE A 212 -4.77 20.32 8.27
C PHE A 212 -6.17 20.75 8.73
N THR A 213 -6.30 21.27 9.95
CA THR A 213 -7.57 21.77 10.47
C THR A 213 -8.13 22.93 9.62
N VAL A 214 -7.28 23.87 9.19
CA VAL A 214 -7.68 24.94 8.26
C VAL A 214 -8.11 24.35 6.92
N LYS A 215 -7.37 23.36 6.40
CA LYS A 215 -7.67 22.75 5.11
C LYS A 215 -8.96 21.93 5.11
N LEU A 216 -9.30 21.25 6.21
CA LEU A 216 -10.59 20.60 6.38
C LEU A 216 -11.74 21.61 6.27
N LYS A 217 -11.61 22.79 6.90
CA LYS A 217 -12.64 23.84 6.78
C LYS A 217 -12.79 24.32 5.33
N ASP A 218 -11.69 24.51 4.61
CA ASP A 218 -11.70 24.85 3.17
C ASP A 218 -12.39 23.77 2.32
N TRP A 219 -12.05 22.49 2.53
CA TRP A 219 -12.67 21.38 1.80
C TRP A 219 -14.13 21.13 2.15
N SER A 220 -14.60 21.59 3.33
CA SER A 220 -16.00 21.46 3.75
C SER A 220 -16.97 22.29 2.90
N THR A 221 -16.48 23.37 2.27
CA THR A 221 -17.29 24.27 1.46
C THR A 221 -17.12 24.04 -0.03
N ASN A 222 -15.95 23.59 -0.47
CA ASN A 222 -15.58 23.52 -1.89
C ASN A 222 -15.93 22.18 -2.56
N GLY A 223 -16.71 22.22 -3.64
CA GLY A 223 -16.97 21.05 -4.51
C GLY A 223 -17.36 21.49 -5.92
N GLY A 224 -16.67 20.95 -6.94
CA GLY A 224 -16.96 21.22 -8.35
C GLY A 224 -17.01 19.94 -9.21
N THR A 225 -16.17 18.96 -8.91
CA THR A 225 -16.17 17.63 -9.54
C THR A 225 -16.76 16.56 -8.61
N ASP A 226 -17.08 15.38 -9.16
CA ASP A 226 -17.54 14.22 -8.36
C ASP A 226 -16.53 13.83 -7.28
N ALA A 227 -15.23 13.84 -7.60
CA ALA A 227 -14.17 13.49 -6.66
C ALA A 227 -14.06 14.52 -5.52
N GLU A 228 -14.16 15.81 -5.84
CA GLU A 228 -14.18 16.87 -4.82
C GLU A 228 -15.44 16.81 -3.96
N THR A 229 -16.58 16.43 -4.54
CA THR A 229 -17.84 16.26 -3.80
C THR A 229 -17.73 15.12 -2.79
N LYS A 230 -17.12 13.98 -3.17
CA LYS A 230 -16.81 12.89 -2.23
C LYS A 230 -15.89 13.35 -1.11
N ARG A 231 -14.80 14.05 -1.43
CA ARG A 231 -13.86 14.62 -0.46
C ARG A 231 -14.59 15.56 0.51
N LYS A 232 -15.38 16.52 -0.01
CA LYS A 232 -16.18 17.47 0.79
C LYS A 232 -17.12 16.76 1.75
N ASN A 233 -17.89 15.78 1.26
CA ASN A 233 -18.83 15.03 2.09
C ASN A 233 -18.12 14.26 3.21
N CYS A 234 -16.97 13.64 2.90
CA CYS A 234 -16.15 12.95 3.90
C CYS A 234 -15.56 13.93 4.93
N THR A 235 -15.04 15.07 4.47
CA THR A 235 -14.56 16.15 5.33
C THR A 235 -15.63 16.62 6.32
N ASN A 236 -16.87 16.80 5.85
CA ASN A 236 -17.98 17.19 6.72
C ASN A 236 -18.23 16.15 7.81
N GLN A 237 -18.18 14.85 7.49
CA GLN A 237 -18.31 13.79 8.49
C GLN A 237 -17.15 13.78 9.50
N VAL A 238 -15.92 13.97 9.03
CA VAL A 238 -14.74 14.06 9.91
C VAL A 238 -14.87 15.24 10.88
N LEU A 239 -15.31 16.41 10.40
CA LEU A 239 -15.50 17.61 11.22
C LEU A 239 -16.60 17.47 12.29
N LEU A 240 -17.60 16.59 12.10
CA LEU A 240 -18.61 16.31 13.14
C LEU A 240 -18.02 15.60 14.36
N HIS A 241 -16.84 15.01 14.23
CA HIS A 241 -16.15 14.28 15.29
C HIS A 241 -14.92 15.02 15.83
N PHE A 242 -14.69 16.24 15.36
CA PHE A 242 -13.70 17.16 15.91
C PHE A 242 -14.33 17.97 17.04
#